data_AF-A0A1M6P6V9-F1
#
_entry.id   AF-A0A1M6P6V9-F1
#
_cell.length_a   1.000
_cell.length_b   1.000
_cell.length_c   1.000
_cell.angle_alpha   90.00
_cell.angle_beta   90.00
_cell.angle_gamma   90.00
#
_symmetry.space_group_name_H-M   'P 1'
#
loop_
_entity.id
_entity.type
_entity.pdbx_description
1 polymer ?
#
loop_
_entity_poly.entity_id
_entity_poly.type
_entity_poly.pdbx_seq_one_letter_code
_entity_poly.pdbx_strand_id
1 'polypeptide(L)' 'MSLRGFHILFISLATLFCAFFAYWAFFMNGDQREVMIDVIGWVCAIGVIAFPVYGVYFYKKAKNILTK' A
#
# COMPACT_ATOMS: atom_id res chain seq x y z
N MET A 1 18.65 -7.22 -13.43
CA MET A 1 18.06 -6.91 -12.10
C MET A 1 16.84 -7.78 -11.89
N SER A 2 16.72 -8.45 -10.74
CA SER A 2 15.57 -9.30 -10.44
C SER A 2 14.30 -8.44 -10.42
N LEU A 3 13.42 -8.62 -11.41
CA LEU A 3 12.11 -7.96 -11.52
C LEU A 3 11.33 -8.02 -10.19
N ARG A 4 11.59 -9.06 -9.39
CA ARG A 4 11.01 -9.31 -8.07
C ARG A 4 11.45 -8.29 -7.03
N GLY A 5 12.73 -7.93 -7.01
CA GLY A 5 13.28 -6.95 -6.06
C GLY A 5 12.69 -5.56 -6.29
N PHE A 6 12.59 -5.13 -7.55
CA PHE A 6 11.97 -3.87 -7.91
C PHE A 6 10.48 -3.83 -7.54
N HIS A 7 9.74 -4.92 -7.80
CA HIS A 7 8.31 -4.97 -7.50
C HIS A 7 8.01 -4.91 -5.99
N ILE A 8 8.83 -5.60 -5.17
CA ILE A 8 8.68 -5.57 -3.71
C ILE A 8 9.03 -4.19 -3.15
N LEU A 9 10.09 -3.55 -3.65
CA LEU A 9 10.44 -2.19 -3.25
C LEU A 9 9.34 -1.20 -3.64
N PHE A 10 8.77 -1.32 -4.84
CA PHE A 10 7.66 -0.49 -5.29
C PHE A 10 6.43 -0.63 -4.37
N ILE A 11 6.02 -1.86 -4.06
CA ILE A 11 4.88 -2.13 -3.16
C ILE A 11 5.15 -1.58 -1.76
N SER A 12 6.38 -1.73 -1.26
CA SER A 12 6.76 -1.21 0.06
C SER A 12 6.68 0.32 0.10
N LEU A 13 7.17 0.99 -0.95
CA LEU A 13 7.13 2.44 -1.06
C LEU A 13 5.69 2.95 -1.20
N ALA A 14 4.86 2.29 -2.01
CA ALA A 14 3.44 2.62 -2.18
C ALA A 14 2.65 2.44 -0.87
N THR A 15 2.96 1.38 -0.10
CA THR A 15 2.37 1.14 1.23
C THR A 15 2.75 2.25 2.20
N LEU A 16 4.03 2.64 2.23
CA LEU A 16 4.51 3.73 3.09
C LEU A 16 3.84 5.07 2.72
N PHE A 17 3.68 5.33 1.43
CA PHE A 17 3.01 6.52 0.92
C PHE A 17 1.52 6.54 1.31
N CYS A 18 0.80 5.43 1.13
CA CYS A 18 -0.59 5.30 1.59
C CYS A 18 -0.70 5.42 3.12
N ALA A 19 0.23 4.86 3.88
CA ALA A 19 0.22 4.97 5.34
C ALA A 19 0.40 6.43 5.79
N PHE A 20 1.31 7.15 5.13
CA PHE A 20 1.52 8.56 5.40
C PHE A 20 0.30 9.41 5.06
N PHE A 21 -0.33 9.18 3.90
CA PHE A 21 -1.55 9.89 3.50
C PHE A 21 -2.75 9.56 4.39
N ALA A 22 -2.92 8.31 4.79
CA ALA A 22 -3.97 7.93 5.74
C ALA A 22 -3.75 8.60 7.10
N TYR A 23 -2.51 8.62 7.60
CA TYR A 23 -2.17 9.33 8.83
C TYR A 23 -2.44 10.83 8.71
N TRP A 24 -2.00 11.46 7.62
CA TRP A 24 -2.22 12.88 7.37
C TRP A 24 -3.71 13.24 7.24
N ALA A 25 -4.51 12.41 6.56
CA ALA A 25 -5.95 12.61 6.41
C ALA A 25 -6.68 12.55 7.76
N PHE A 26 -6.39 11.55 8.60
CA PHE A 26 -7.11 11.34 9.86
C PHE A 26 -6.57 12.17 11.03
N PHE A 27 -5.26 12.38 11.14
CA PHE A 27 -4.64 13.05 12.30
C PHE A 27 -4.32 14.54 12.07
N MET A 28 -4.04 14.98 10.84
CA MET A 28 -3.67 16.38 10.57
C MET A 28 -4.81 17.23 10.01
N ASN A 29 -5.83 16.63 9.39
CA ASN A 29 -6.99 17.34 8.84
C ASN A 29 -8.30 17.07 9.60
N GLY A 30 -8.24 16.51 10.81
CA GLY A 30 -9.43 16.12 11.58
C GLY A 30 -10.43 17.26 11.85
N ASP A 31 -9.97 18.51 11.90
CA ASP A 31 -10.82 19.70 12.09
C ASP A 31 -11.50 20.18 10.80
N GLN A 32 -10.94 19.88 9.63
CA GLN A 32 -11.51 20.22 8.32
C GLN A 32 -12.08 18.95 7.69
N ARG A 33 -13.25 18.52 8.20
CA ARG A 33 -14.00 17.35 7.71
C ARG A 33 -14.55 17.58 6.29
N GLU A 34 -13.67 17.69 5.32
CA GLU A 34 -14.04 17.65 3.91
C GLU A 34 -14.24 16.19 3.50
N VAL A 35 -15.40 15.91 2.90
CA VAL A 35 -15.78 14.56 2.44
C VAL A 35 -14.71 13.96 1.52
N MET A 36 -14.03 14.79 0.72
CA MET A 36 -12.94 14.34 -0.15
C MET A 36 -11.73 13.80 0.64
N ILE A 37 -11.36 14.46 1.75
CA ILE A 37 -10.22 14.06 2.58
C ILE A 37 -10.52 12.75 3.30
N ASP A 38 -11.75 12.57 3.78
CA ASP A 38 -12.19 11.31 4.40
C ASP A 38 -12.16 10.14 3.41
N VAL A 39 -12.65 10.34 2.18
CA VAL A 39 -12.61 9.31 1.13
C VAL A 39 -11.17 8.93 0.80
N ILE A 40 -10.27 9.91 0.66
CA ILE A 40 -8.83 9.66 0.42
C ILE A 40 -8.21 8.89 1.60
N GLY A 41 -8.52 9.29 2.84
CA GLY A 41 -8.05 8.60 4.04
C GLY A 41 -8.46 7.13 4.08
N TRP A 42 -9.72 6.83 3.79
CA TRP A 42 -10.23 5.45 3.73
C TRP A 42 -9.63 4.64 2.59
N VAL A 43 -9.48 5.22 1.40
CA VAL A 43 -8.85 4.54 0.25
C VAL A 43 -7.38 4.23 0.56
N CYS A 44 -6.64 5.18 1.14
CA CYS A 44 -5.26 4.97 1.56
C CYS A 44 -5.15 3.93 2.68
N ALA A 45 -6.07 3.91 3.66
CA ALA A 45 -6.11 2.90 4.71
C ALA A 45 -6.32 1.49 4.15
N ILE A 46 -7.23 1.33 3.19
CA ILE A 46 -7.42 0.05 2.47
C ILE A 46 -6.16 -0.31 1.69
N GLY A 47 -5.53 0.67 1.04
CA GLY A 47 -4.26 0.52 0.32
C GLY A 47 -3.15 -0.05 1.21
N VAL A 48 -3.01 0.45 2.44
CA VAL A 48 -2.00 -0.03 3.41
C VAL A 48 -2.12 -1.53 3.70
N ILE A 49 -3.33 -2.09 3.64
CA ILE A 49 -3.55 -3.52 3.87
C ILE A 49 -3.45 -4.30 2.55
N ALA A 50 -4.05 -3.79 1.48
CA ALA A 50 -4.10 -4.45 0.18
C ALA A 50 -2.72 -4.60 -0.47
N PHE A 51 -1.86 -3.57 -0.40
CA PHE A 51 -0.52 -3.59 -0.99
C PHE A 51 0.40 -4.68 -0.40
N PRO A 52 0.59 -4.80 0.93
CA PRO A 52 1.41 -5.87 1.49
C PRO A 52 0.79 -7.25 1.29
N VAL A 53 -0.55 -7.40 1.36
CA VAL A 53 -1.21 -8.68 1.04
C VAL A 53 -0.93 -9.11 -0.40
N TYR A 54 -1.05 -8.18 -1.36
CA TYR A 54 -0.71 -8.42 -2.75
C TYR A 54 0.78 -8.74 -2.95
N GLY A 55 1.67 -8.02 -2.26
CA GLY A 55 3.11 -8.27 -2.29
C GLY A 55 3.48 -9.68 -1.80
N VAL A 56 2.88 -10.14 -0.70
CA VAL A 56 3.08 -11.50 -0.16
C VAL A 56 2.52 -12.55 -1.12
N TYR A 57 1.35 -12.31 -1.71
CA TYR A 57 0.76 -13.22 -2.69
C TYR A 57 1.61 -13.34 -3.94
N PHE A 58 2.10 -12.21 -4.47
CA PHE A 58 3.01 -12.18 -5.62
C PHE A 58 4.32 -12.91 -5.31
N TYR A 59 4.90 -12.71 -4.12
CA TYR A 59 6.11 -13.41 -3.70
C TYR A 59 5.91 -14.94 -3.65
N LYS A 60 4.81 -15.39 -3.04
CA LYS A 60 4.42 -16.82 -3.01
C LYS A 60 4.22 -17.39 -4.42
N LYS A 61 3.54 -16.66 -5.30
CA LYS A 61 3.28 -17.10 -6.67
C LYS A 61 4.56 -17.14 -7.50
N ALA A 62 5.41 -16.13 -7.41
CA ALA A 62 6.70 -16.08 -8.10
C ALA A 62 7.67 -17.17 -7.62
N LYS A 63 7.63 -17.55 -6.34
CA LYS A 63 8.42 -18.68 -5.81
C LYS A 63 7.95 -20.01 -6.40
N ASN A 64 6.63 -20.24 -6.49
CA ASN A 64 6.07 -21.47 -7.06
C ASN A 64 6.38 -21.67 -8.56
N ILE A 65 6.54 -20.59 -9.34
CA ILE A 65 6.81 -20.68 -10.78
C ILE A 65 8.27 -21.09 -11.08
N LEU A 66 9.22 -20.88 -10.15
CA LEU A 66 10.63 -21.28 -10.35
C LEU A 66 10.97 -22.68 -9.79
N THR A 67 10.00 -23.40 -9.22
CA THR A 67 10.20 -24.76 -8.66
C THR A 67 9.49 -25.84 -9.48
N LYS A 68 9.03 -25.51 -10.69
CA LYS A 68 8.53 -26.46 -11.67
C LYS A 68 9.46 -26.46 -12.88
#